data_AF-A0A928VWJ3-F1
#
_entry.id   AF-A0A928VWJ3-F1
#
_cell.length_a   1.000
_cell.length_b   1.000
_cell.length_c   1.000
_cell.angle_alpha   90.00
_cell.angle_beta   90.00
_cell.angle_gamma   90.00
#
_symmetry.space_group_name_H-M   'P 1'
#
loop_
_entity.id
_entity.type
_entity.pdbx_description
1 polymer ?
#
loop_
_entity_poly.entity_id
_entity_poly.type
_entity_poly.pdbx_seq_one_letter_code
_entity_poly.pdbx_strand_id
1 'polypeptide(L)'
;MERIGKTPHIDTFYYPNGIADYLTGVNASQTQRSDIFHIKTQRDRLQIEVALRWYAASEVKYRHILHSFPCTAIFGQAFGESFHPDRDLYDTLHITSFANQVRTIHGGTHVEGLKRGVIRAVEAFHPLSGSNLNKKWQQVRSGLMGIVAVMLPAPEYSGPVKYKLGNREVEDIVATSIETSLSNYLSDRPEVVENLFYFCL
;
A
#
# COMPACT_ATOMS: atom_id res chain seq x y z
N MET A 1 -28.24 -15.40 -34.39
CA MET A 1 -27.14 -15.46 -33.40
C MET A 1 -26.84 -14.03 -32.97
N GLU A 2 -27.48 -13.57 -31.90
CA GLU A 2 -27.41 -12.18 -31.44
C GLU A 2 -26.42 -12.11 -30.26
N ARG A 3 -25.29 -11.43 -30.44
CA ARG A 3 -24.34 -11.14 -29.35
C ARG A 3 -24.83 -9.90 -28.62
N ILE A 4 -25.39 -10.11 -27.43
CA ILE A 4 -25.86 -9.08 -26.50
C ILE A 4 -24.72 -8.08 -26.23
N GLY A 5 -24.92 -6.83 -26.63
CA GLY A 5 -24.09 -5.70 -26.19
C GLY A 5 -24.28 -5.48 -24.70
N LYS A 6 -23.29 -5.88 -23.89
CA LYS A 6 -23.22 -5.42 -22.51
C LYS A 6 -22.63 -4.02 -22.51
N THR A 7 -23.46 -3.03 -22.18
CA THR A 7 -22.98 -1.71 -21.76
C THR A 7 -21.99 -1.87 -20.60
N PRO A 8 -20.84 -1.17 -20.60
CA PRO A 8 -19.88 -1.25 -19.51
C PRO A 8 -20.58 -0.81 -18.20
N HIS A 9 -20.46 -1.65 -17.18
CA HIS A 9 -20.91 -1.32 -15.83
C HIS A 9 -19.89 -0.37 -15.22
N ILE A 10 -20.25 0.91 -15.08
CA ILE A 10 -19.41 1.92 -14.45
C ILE A 10 -19.91 2.12 -13.03
N ASP A 11 -19.25 1.48 -12.08
CA ASP A 11 -19.47 1.74 -10.66
C ASP A 11 -18.62 2.93 -10.22
N THR A 12 -19.28 3.97 -9.71
CA THR A 12 -18.61 5.12 -9.07
C THR A 12 -18.65 4.90 -7.58
N PHE A 13 -17.51 4.58 -6.97
CA PHE A 13 -17.41 4.50 -5.51
C PHE A 13 -16.86 5.81 -4.97
N TYR A 14 -17.50 6.30 -3.91
CA TYR A 14 -17.09 7.50 -3.22
C TYR A 14 -16.61 7.11 -1.82
N TYR A 15 -15.34 7.37 -1.55
CA TYR A 15 -14.69 7.05 -0.28
C TYR A 15 -14.30 8.35 0.42
N PRO A 16 -15.13 8.88 1.34
CA PRO A 16 -14.92 10.19 1.95
C PRO A 16 -13.62 10.30 2.75
N ASN A 17 -13.04 9.17 3.22
CA ASN A 17 -11.75 9.16 3.93
C ASN A 17 -10.57 8.70 3.04
N GLY A 18 -10.73 8.66 1.72
CA GLY A 18 -9.65 8.34 0.78
C GLY A 18 -9.23 6.86 0.80
N ILE A 19 -7.93 6.58 0.65
CA ILE A 19 -7.42 5.19 0.55
C ILE A 19 -7.58 4.39 1.85
N ALA A 20 -7.81 5.04 2.99
CA ALA A 20 -8.06 4.36 4.26
C ALA A 20 -9.38 3.55 4.19
N ASP A 21 -10.41 4.09 3.52
CA ASP A 21 -11.68 3.39 3.38
C ASP A 21 -11.54 2.12 2.52
N TYR A 22 -10.60 2.09 1.55
CA TYR A 22 -10.30 0.88 0.79
C TYR A 22 -9.87 -0.27 1.71
N LEU A 23 -9.04 0.00 2.73
CA LEU A 23 -8.63 -1.03 3.69
C LEU A 23 -9.73 -1.39 4.71
N THR A 24 -10.74 -0.52 4.89
CA THR A 24 -11.92 -0.83 5.72
C THR A 24 -12.96 -1.70 5.00
N GLY A 25 -13.16 -1.51 3.69
CA GLY A 25 -14.13 -2.28 2.89
C GLY A 25 -13.75 -3.74 2.68
N VAL A 26 -12.47 -4.07 2.88
CA VAL A 26 -11.89 -5.41 2.68
C VAL A 26 -12.35 -6.44 3.74
N ASN A 27 -13.09 -6.06 4.80
CA ASN A 27 -13.60 -7.00 5.81
C ASN A 27 -14.87 -6.52 6.56
N ALA A 28 -16.00 -6.34 5.87
CA ALA A 28 -17.27 -5.98 6.52
C ALA A 28 -17.87 -7.05 7.46
N SER A 29 -17.30 -8.27 7.50
CA SER A 29 -17.87 -9.41 8.24
C SER A 29 -17.00 -9.97 9.37
N GLN A 30 -15.82 -9.42 9.66
CA GLN A 30 -14.94 -9.95 10.71
C GLN A 30 -14.65 -8.93 11.81
N THR A 31 -15.16 -9.25 12.99
CA THR A 31 -15.10 -8.49 14.24
C THR A 31 -13.70 -8.58 14.86
N GLN A 32 -12.75 -7.80 14.34
CA GLN A 32 -11.65 -7.22 15.13
C GLN A 32 -10.99 -6.13 14.29
N ARG A 33 -11.07 -4.89 14.75
CA ARG A 33 -10.36 -3.75 14.14
C ARG A 33 -8.85 -4.03 14.24
N SER A 34 -8.22 -4.48 13.15
CA SER A 34 -6.77 -4.25 13.00
C SER A 34 -6.59 -2.81 12.55
N ASP A 35 -5.93 -2.02 13.39
CA ASP A 35 -5.77 -0.58 13.20
C ASP A 35 -5.03 -0.28 11.89
N ILE A 36 -5.66 0.53 11.04
CA ILE A 36 -5.09 0.99 9.78
C ILE A 36 -4.17 2.16 10.10
N PHE A 37 -2.89 2.01 9.77
CA PHE A 37 -1.97 3.13 9.72
C PHE A 37 -2.27 3.93 8.46
N HIS A 38 -2.69 5.19 8.59
CA HIS A 38 -2.94 6.08 7.45
C HIS A 38 -2.20 7.40 7.66
N ILE A 39 -1.50 7.84 6.62
CA ILE A 39 -0.88 9.16 6.57
C ILE A 39 -1.19 9.84 5.26
N LYS A 40 -1.38 11.15 5.34
CA LYS A 40 -1.41 12.05 4.19
C LYS A 40 -0.50 13.23 4.52
N THR A 41 0.57 13.40 3.75
CA THR A 41 1.57 14.44 3.99
C THR A 41 2.04 15.05 2.68
N GLN A 42 2.67 16.22 2.77
CA GLN A 42 3.29 16.89 1.64
C GLN A 42 4.68 17.35 2.05
N ARG A 43 5.69 16.97 1.28
CA ARG A 43 7.08 17.34 1.51
C ARG A 43 7.77 17.59 0.17
N ASP A 44 8.53 18.67 0.05
CA ASP A 44 9.29 19.00 -1.17
C ASP A 44 8.46 18.96 -2.46
N ARG A 45 7.21 19.43 -2.40
CA ARG A 45 6.20 19.40 -3.50
C ARG A 45 5.74 18.00 -3.91
N LEU A 46 6.16 16.96 -3.21
CA LEU A 46 5.63 15.60 -3.30
C LEU A 46 4.49 15.45 -2.30
N GLN A 47 3.28 15.15 -2.78
CA GLN A 47 2.20 14.68 -1.92
C GLN A 47 2.30 13.18 -1.77
N ILE A 48 2.15 12.68 -0.55
CA ILE A 48 2.25 11.28 -0.19
C ILE A 48 0.98 10.91 0.55
N GLU A 49 0.33 9.84 0.11
CA GLU A 49 -0.76 9.21 0.85
C GLU A 49 -0.48 7.72 0.97
N VAL A 50 -0.41 7.22 2.20
CA VAL A 50 -0.11 5.82 2.48
C VAL A 50 -1.11 5.29 3.49
N ALA A 51 -1.63 4.10 3.22
CA ALA A 51 -2.43 3.34 4.16
C ALA A 51 -1.87 1.92 4.25
N LEU A 52 -1.58 1.46 5.46
CA LEU A 52 -1.03 0.14 5.77
C LEU A 52 -1.91 -0.57 6.79
N ARG A 53 -2.00 -1.89 6.68
CA ARG A 53 -2.65 -2.76 7.65
C ARG A 53 -1.86 -4.06 7.76
N TRP A 54 -1.66 -4.53 8.98
CA TRP A 54 -1.15 -5.87 9.25
C TRP A 54 -2.32 -6.78 9.64
N TYR A 55 -2.36 -7.97 9.05
CA TYR A 55 -3.29 -9.05 9.36
C TYR A 55 -2.63 -10.03 10.31
N ALA A 56 -3.42 -10.65 11.20
CA ALA A 56 -2.96 -11.76 12.05
C ALA A 56 -2.86 -13.08 11.26
N ALA A 57 -2.03 -14.02 11.71
CA ALA A 57 -1.67 -15.21 10.93
C ALA A 57 -2.90 -16.08 10.64
N SER A 58 -3.83 -16.05 11.59
CA SER A 58 -5.15 -16.67 11.54
C SER A 58 -6.06 -16.08 10.45
N GLU A 59 -5.88 -14.81 10.08
CA GLU A 59 -6.72 -14.09 9.09
C GLU A 59 -6.26 -14.33 7.63
N VAL A 60 -5.01 -14.77 7.44
CA VAL A 60 -4.43 -15.05 6.11
C VAL A 60 -5.19 -16.15 5.34
N LYS A 61 -5.97 -16.98 6.05
CA LYS A 61 -6.78 -18.07 5.49
C LYS A 61 -7.90 -17.58 4.54
N TYR A 62 -8.31 -16.31 4.61
CA TYR A 62 -9.41 -15.73 3.82
C TYR A 62 -8.97 -14.98 2.55
N ARG A 63 -7.70 -15.15 2.12
CA ARG A 63 -7.09 -14.46 0.97
C ARG A 63 -7.90 -14.43 -0.33
N HIS A 64 -8.71 -15.46 -0.61
CA HIS A 64 -9.47 -15.54 -1.87
C HIS A 64 -10.58 -14.49 -2.03
N ILE A 65 -10.99 -13.80 -0.96
CA ILE A 65 -12.14 -12.87 -0.99
C ILE A 65 -11.73 -11.42 -1.25
N LEU A 66 -10.45 -11.06 -1.07
CA LEU A 66 -9.98 -9.67 -1.12
C LEU A 66 -9.75 -9.13 -2.55
N HIS A 67 -10.00 -9.95 -3.57
CA HIS A 67 -9.59 -9.72 -4.96
C HIS A 67 -10.55 -8.84 -5.79
N SER A 68 -11.60 -8.29 -5.20
CA SER A 68 -12.69 -7.67 -5.96
C SER A 68 -13.19 -6.37 -5.34
N PHE A 69 -12.30 -5.40 -5.14
CA PHE A 69 -12.73 -4.03 -4.79
C PHE A 69 -11.96 -3.00 -5.63
N PRO A 70 -12.66 -2.16 -6.41
CA PRO A 70 -12.04 -1.05 -7.11
C PRO A 70 -11.57 0.02 -6.12
N CYS A 71 -10.34 0.51 -6.30
CA CYS A 71 -9.83 1.68 -5.58
C CYS A 71 -10.48 2.93 -6.19
N THR A 72 -11.33 3.65 -5.46
CA THR A 72 -12.06 4.79 -6.04
C THR A 72 -11.90 6.10 -5.29
N ALA A 73 -10.91 6.25 -4.41
CA ALA A 73 -10.45 7.57 -4.02
C ALA A 73 -8.97 7.56 -3.63
N ILE A 74 -8.16 8.28 -4.40
CA ILE A 74 -6.76 8.57 -4.07
C ILE A 74 -6.64 10.09 -4.02
N PHE A 75 -6.08 10.65 -2.95
CA PHE A 75 -6.04 12.09 -2.68
C PHE A 75 -7.41 12.80 -2.65
N GLY A 76 -8.51 12.05 -2.47
CA GLY A 76 -9.88 12.59 -2.52
C GLY A 76 -10.44 12.75 -3.95
N GLN A 77 -9.80 12.16 -4.96
CA GLN A 77 -10.26 12.16 -6.34
C GLN A 77 -10.73 10.77 -6.78
N ALA A 78 -11.90 10.70 -7.41
CA ALA A 78 -12.53 9.46 -7.87
C ALA A 78 -11.82 8.85 -9.09
N PHE A 79 -11.78 7.52 -9.18
CA PHE A 79 -11.17 6.76 -10.28
C PHE A 79 -12.22 6.02 -11.13
N GLY A 80 -12.00 5.87 -12.44
CA GLY A 80 -12.99 5.30 -13.38
C GLY A 80 -12.73 3.88 -13.88
N GLU A 81 -11.75 3.15 -13.33
CA GLU A 81 -11.33 1.86 -13.91
C GLU A 81 -11.67 0.67 -13.00
N SER A 82 -12.37 -0.32 -13.58
CA SER A 82 -12.65 -1.61 -12.98
C SER A 82 -11.36 -2.43 -12.88
N PHE A 83 -10.94 -2.75 -11.66
CA PHE A 83 -9.72 -3.54 -11.42
C PHE A 83 -9.98 -5.03 -11.68
N HIS A 84 -9.16 -5.67 -12.52
CA HIS A 84 -9.08 -7.13 -12.63
C HIS A 84 -7.68 -7.57 -12.19
N PRO A 85 -7.53 -8.34 -11.10
CA PRO A 85 -6.21 -8.76 -10.64
C PRO A 85 -5.60 -9.73 -11.66
N ASP A 86 -4.52 -9.31 -12.30
CA ASP A 86 -3.76 -10.17 -13.20
C ASP A 86 -3.07 -11.28 -12.39
N ARG A 87 -3.20 -12.53 -12.84
CA ARG A 87 -2.78 -13.73 -12.08
C ARG A 87 -1.27 -13.82 -11.91
N ASP A 88 -0.44 -13.09 -12.65
CA ASP A 88 1.02 -13.27 -12.62
C ASP A 88 1.74 -12.41 -11.56
N LEU A 89 1.02 -11.62 -10.75
CA LEU A 89 1.58 -10.66 -9.79
C LEU A 89 1.72 -11.18 -8.34
N TYR A 90 1.84 -12.50 -8.13
CA TYR A 90 1.77 -13.13 -6.79
C TYR A 90 2.81 -12.65 -5.75
N ASP A 91 3.94 -12.05 -6.16
CA ASP A 91 4.93 -11.51 -5.21
C ASP A 91 4.69 -10.01 -4.87
N THR A 92 3.87 -9.32 -5.67
CA THR A 92 3.47 -7.90 -5.49
C THR A 92 2.18 -7.74 -4.68
N LEU A 93 1.62 -8.84 -4.18
CA LEU A 93 0.28 -8.91 -3.59
C LEU A 93 0.08 -8.07 -2.31
N HIS A 94 1.13 -7.42 -1.80
CA HIS A 94 1.13 -6.73 -0.51
C HIS A 94 1.02 -5.21 -0.64
N ILE A 95 1.52 -4.60 -1.73
CA ILE A 95 1.55 -3.14 -1.88
C ILE A 95 1.00 -2.73 -3.24
N THR A 96 -0.15 -2.07 -3.25
CA THR A 96 -0.68 -1.39 -4.44
C THR A 96 -0.07 0.00 -4.53
N SER A 97 0.38 0.42 -5.70
CA SER A 97 1.12 1.67 -5.83
C SER A 97 0.67 2.53 -7.02
N PHE A 98 0.69 3.85 -6.80
CA PHE A 98 0.26 4.87 -7.77
C PHE A 98 1.21 6.07 -7.75
N ALA A 99 1.43 6.66 -8.92
CA ALA A 99 2.12 7.93 -9.07
C ALA A 99 1.34 8.81 -10.05
N ASN A 100 0.95 10.02 -9.63
CA ASN A 100 0.05 10.92 -10.38
C ASN A 100 -1.17 10.17 -10.91
N GLN A 101 -1.87 9.45 -10.02
CA GLN A 101 -3.04 8.64 -10.34
C GLN A 101 -2.75 7.42 -11.24
N VAL A 102 -1.60 7.33 -11.91
CA VAL A 102 -1.25 6.17 -12.75
C VAL A 102 -0.79 5.00 -11.88
N ARG A 103 -1.37 3.81 -12.11
CA ARG A 103 -0.96 2.58 -11.43
C ARG A 103 0.45 2.16 -11.86
N THR A 104 1.35 2.00 -10.90
CA THR A 104 2.72 1.55 -11.13
C THR A 104 2.86 0.06 -10.81
N ILE A 105 2.50 -0.80 -11.76
CA ILE A 105 2.38 -2.25 -11.52
C ILE A 105 3.70 -2.94 -11.14
N HIS A 106 4.84 -2.35 -11.52
CA HIS A 106 6.18 -2.80 -11.15
C HIS A 106 6.81 -1.92 -10.06
N GLY A 107 6.00 -1.12 -9.36
CA GLY A 107 6.42 -0.25 -8.26
C GLY A 107 7.28 0.93 -8.74
N GLY A 108 8.41 1.16 -8.10
CA GLY A 108 9.27 2.30 -8.38
C GLY A 108 9.86 2.89 -7.12
N THR A 109 10.41 4.09 -7.24
CA THR A 109 11.11 4.79 -6.16
C THR A 109 10.22 5.03 -4.94
N HIS A 110 8.93 5.33 -5.12
CA HIS A 110 7.94 5.43 -4.04
C HIS A 110 7.71 4.12 -3.27
N VAL A 111 7.70 2.97 -3.96
CA VAL A 111 7.56 1.66 -3.32
C VAL A 111 8.84 1.27 -2.56
N GLU A 112 10.01 1.51 -3.14
CA GLU A 112 11.28 1.26 -2.46
C GLU A 112 11.46 2.18 -1.24
N GLY A 113 11.01 3.44 -1.35
CA GLY A 113 10.96 4.38 -0.25
C GLY A 113 10.05 3.89 0.88
N LEU A 114 8.85 3.41 0.55
CA LEU A 114 7.93 2.81 1.53
C LEU A 114 8.59 1.64 2.27
N LYS A 115 9.16 0.68 1.54
CA LYS A 115 9.83 -0.49 2.15
C LYS A 115 10.93 -0.06 3.10
N ARG A 116 11.79 0.88 2.69
CA ARG A 116 12.87 1.41 3.52
C ARG A 116 12.35 2.10 4.78
N GLY A 117 11.35 2.96 4.64
CA GLY A 117 10.75 3.67 5.77
C GLY A 117 10.10 2.72 6.78
N VAL A 118 9.37 1.71 6.30
CA VAL A 118 8.76 0.67 7.14
C VAL A 118 9.82 -0.14 7.89
N ILE A 119 10.86 -0.60 7.19
CA ILE A 119 11.98 -1.33 7.81
C ILE A 119 12.61 -0.51 8.93
N ARG A 120 12.94 0.76 8.68
CA ARG A 120 13.57 1.63 9.69
C ARG A 120 12.65 1.89 10.89
N ALA A 121 11.37 2.12 10.64
CA ALA A 121 10.39 2.34 11.71
C ALA A 121 10.28 1.12 12.62
N VAL A 122 10.24 -0.09 12.05
CA VAL A 122 10.17 -1.34 12.79
C VAL A 122 11.49 -1.64 13.53
N GLU A 123 12.63 -1.37 12.89
CA GLU A 123 13.96 -1.57 13.49
C GLU A 123 14.18 -0.71 14.75
N ALA A 124 13.46 0.40 14.90
CA ALA A 124 13.47 1.21 16.11
C ALA A 124 12.92 0.47 17.34
N PHE A 125 12.07 -0.55 17.15
CA PHE A 125 11.47 -1.34 18.22
C PHE A 125 12.02 -2.77 18.30
N HIS A 126 12.43 -3.34 17.17
CA HIS A 126 13.01 -4.68 17.12
C HIS A 126 14.03 -4.82 15.98
N PRO A 127 15.27 -5.21 16.28
CA PRO A 127 16.30 -5.41 15.27
C PRO A 127 15.89 -6.49 14.24
N LEU A 128 15.86 -6.13 12.96
CA LEU A 128 15.61 -7.10 11.88
C LEU A 128 16.90 -7.80 11.47
N SER A 129 16.79 -9.10 11.18
CA SER A 129 17.94 -9.90 10.76
C SER A 129 18.25 -9.74 9.27
N GLY A 130 19.52 -9.90 8.90
CA GLY A 130 19.95 -9.96 7.49
C GLY A 130 20.70 -8.72 6.99
N SER A 131 21.54 -8.94 5.97
CA SER A 131 22.50 -7.95 5.47
C SER A 131 21.95 -7.01 4.39
N ASN A 132 20.78 -7.30 3.82
CA ASN A 132 20.20 -6.52 2.73
C ASN A 132 18.72 -6.21 2.96
N LEU A 133 18.23 -5.17 2.27
CA LEU A 133 16.85 -4.68 2.40
C LEU A 133 15.81 -5.76 2.06
N ASN A 134 16.09 -6.66 1.11
CA ASN A 134 15.15 -7.71 0.73
C ASN A 134 14.91 -8.71 1.86
N LYS A 135 15.96 -9.15 2.56
CA LYS A 135 15.82 -10.07 3.71
C LYS A 135 15.08 -9.41 4.88
N LYS A 136 15.36 -8.14 5.14
CA LYS A 136 14.63 -7.36 6.16
C LYS A 136 13.17 -7.17 5.78
N TRP A 137 12.90 -6.82 4.52
CA TRP A 137 11.54 -6.69 3.99
C TRP A 137 10.75 -8.00 4.10
N GLN A 138 11.38 -9.15 3.87
CA GLN A 138 10.70 -10.45 3.98
C GLN A 138 10.14 -10.73 5.37
N GLN A 139 10.80 -10.24 6.43
CA GLN A 139 10.31 -10.34 7.80
C GLN A 139 9.09 -9.44 8.02
N VAL A 140 9.13 -8.19 7.54
CA VAL A 140 8.07 -7.20 7.82
C VAL A 140 6.85 -7.30 6.89
N ARG A 141 7.03 -7.82 5.67
CA ARG A 141 5.96 -7.90 4.67
C ARG A 141 4.90 -8.95 5.01
N SER A 142 5.19 -9.88 5.92
CA SER A 142 4.28 -10.96 6.28
C SER A 142 3.03 -10.36 6.93
N GLY A 143 1.86 -10.66 6.37
CA GLY A 143 0.60 -10.08 6.83
C GLY A 143 0.39 -8.60 6.49
N LEU A 144 1.35 -7.93 5.83
CA LEU A 144 1.21 -6.52 5.46
C LEU A 144 0.41 -6.36 4.16
N MET A 145 -0.61 -5.52 4.19
CA MET A 145 -1.22 -4.95 2.99
C MET A 145 -1.17 -3.44 3.04
N GLY A 146 -1.01 -2.81 1.88
CA GLY A 146 -0.98 -1.37 1.82
C GLY A 146 -1.18 -0.77 0.45
N ILE A 147 -1.45 0.52 0.48
CA ILE A 147 -1.46 1.40 -0.69
C ILE A 147 -0.41 2.49 -0.46
N VAL A 148 0.37 2.78 -1.49
CA VAL A 148 1.20 3.98 -1.58
C VAL A 148 0.87 4.78 -2.82
N ALA A 149 0.42 6.01 -2.62
CA ALA A 149 0.16 6.95 -3.70
C ALA A 149 1.04 8.18 -3.53
N VAL A 150 1.61 8.63 -4.64
CA VAL A 150 2.36 9.90 -4.70
C VAL A 150 1.82 10.82 -5.79
N MET A 151 1.85 12.13 -5.55
CA MET A 151 1.69 13.15 -6.60
C MET A 151 2.89 14.07 -6.66
N LEU A 152 3.43 14.27 -7.87
CA LEU A 152 4.63 15.05 -8.15
C LEU A 152 4.51 15.84 -9.46
N PRO A 153 5.20 16.99 -9.60
CA PRO A 153 5.09 17.84 -10.79
C PRO A 153 5.62 17.22 -12.09
N ALA A 154 6.71 16.43 -12.02
CA ALA A 154 7.41 15.90 -13.19
C ALA A 154 7.73 14.41 -13.00
N PRO A 155 6.74 13.50 -13.20
CA PRO A 155 6.96 12.07 -13.03
C PRO A 155 7.76 11.48 -14.20
N GLU A 156 8.83 10.78 -13.87
CA GLU A 156 9.65 10.00 -14.77
C GLU A 156 9.25 8.53 -14.65
N TYR A 157 8.74 7.94 -15.73
CA TYR A 157 8.41 6.52 -15.74
C TYR A 157 9.42 5.74 -16.59
N SER A 158 9.75 4.53 -16.14
CA SER A 158 10.53 3.57 -16.92
C SER A 158 9.63 2.50 -17.53
N GLY A 159 9.88 2.17 -18.81
CA GLY A 159 9.23 1.09 -19.55
C GLY A 159 8.13 1.57 -20.51
N PRO A 160 7.74 0.73 -21.50
CA PRO A 160 6.84 1.13 -22.58
C PRO A 160 5.43 1.58 -22.16
N VAL A 161 4.97 1.23 -20.94
CA VAL A 161 3.58 1.47 -20.49
C VAL A 161 3.52 2.05 -19.06
N LYS A 162 4.44 2.96 -18.71
CA LYS A 162 4.46 3.66 -17.39
C LYS A 162 4.41 2.72 -16.17
N TYR A 163 5.09 1.58 -16.24
CA TYR A 163 4.96 0.54 -15.22
C TYR A 163 5.68 0.82 -13.91
N LYS A 164 6.68 1.72 -13.92
CA LYS A 164 7.56 1.97 -12.78
C LYS A 164 7.98 3.43 -12.68
N LEU A 165 7.92 4.01 -11.48
CA LEU A 165 8.40 5.38 -11.20
C LEU A 165 9.93 5.40 -11.01
N GLY A 166 10.60 6.39 -11.61
CA GLY A 166 12.06 6.52 -11.67
C GLY A 166 12.67 7.70 -10.91
N ASN A 167 11.86 8.69 -10.49
CA ASN A 167 12.32 9.86 -9.74
C ASN A 167 13.04 9.46 -8.44
N ARG A 168 14.37 9.59 -8.38
CA ARG A 168 15.19 9.09 -7.26
C ARG A 168 14.90 9.81 -5.95
N GLU A 169 14.63 11.11 -6.02
CA GLU A 169 14.28 11.96 -4.88
C GLU A 169 13.03 11.46 -4.14
N VAL A 170 12.09 10.83 -4.84
CA VAL A 170 10.86 10.30 -4.25
C VAL A 170 11.16 9.21 -3.22
N GLU A 171 12.21 8.41 -3.43
CA GLU A 171 12.54 7.29 -2.56
C GLU A 171 12.87 7.77 -1.14
N ASP A 172 13.76 8.75 -1.00
CA ASP A 172 14.19 9.25 0.31
C ASP A 172 13.11 10.11 0.98
N ILE A 173 12.35 10.91 0.20
CA ILE A 173 11.24 11.70 0.73
C ILE A 173 10.16 10.78 1.30
N VAL A 174 9.78 9.71 0.57
CA VAL A 174 8.81 8.72 1.07
C VAL A 174 9.37 7.97 2.26
N ALA A 175 10.61 7.48 2.20
CA ALA A 175 11.21 6.70 3.28
C ALA A 175 11.23 7.47 4.61
N THR A 176 11.69 8.72 4.61
CA THR A 176 11.77 9.54 5.83
C THR A 176 10.40 9.93 6.37
N SER A 177 9.43 10.19 5.48
CA SER A 177 8.04 10.51 5.87
C SER A 177 7.35 9.32 6.54
N ILE A 178 7.59 8.12 6.01
CA ILE A 178 7.05 6.86 6.55
C ILE A 178 7.75 6.49 7.86
N GLU A 179 9.07 6.55 7.90
CA GLU A 179 9.86 6.28 9.11
C GLU A 179 9.36 7.12 10.28
N THR A 180 9.28 8.43 10.10
CA THR A 180 8.84 9.36 11.16
C THR A 180 7.41 9.05 11.62
N SER A 181 6.47 8.92 10.68
CA SER A 181 5.05 8.80 11.02
C SER A 181 4.71 7.42 11.58
N LEU A 182 5.31 6.36 11.03
CA LEU A 182 5.08 4.99 11.48
C LEU A 182 5.76 4.72 12.82
N SER A 183 6.97 5.25 13.06
CA SER A 183 7.59 5.14 14.39
C SER A 183 6.71 5.75 15.47
N ASN A 184 6.17 6.96 15.24
CA ASN A 184 5.25 7.58 16.20
C ASN A 184 3.99 6.73 16.41
N TYR A 185 3.41 6.21 15.33
CA TYR A 185 2.23 5.36 15.39
C TYR A 185 2.46 4.07 16.21
N LEU A 186 3.63 3.44 16.04
CA LEU A 186 4.03 2.23 16.75
C LEU A 186 4.40 2.51 18.21
N SER A 187 5.01 3.67 18.51
CA SER A 187 5.28 4.10 19.89
C SER A 187 4.01 4.21 20.72
N ASP A 188 2.92 4.68 20.11
CA ASP A 188 1.62 4.83 20.78
C ASP A 188 0.83 3.51 20.88
N ARG A 189 1.29 2.43 20.22
CA ARG A 189 0.57 1.14 20.05
C ARG A 189 1.50 -0.07 20.21
N PRO A 190 1.98 -0.36 21.44
CA PRO A 190 2.83 -1.52 21.69
C PRO A 190 2.17 -2.86 21.28
N GLU A 191 0.85 -2.96 21.30
CA GLU A 191 0.10 -4.15 20.88
C GLU A 191 0.22 -4.45 19.37
N VAL A 192 0.34 -3.42 18.51
CA VAL A 192 0.58 -3.62 17.08
C VAL A 192 1.99 -4.12 16.85
N VAL A 193 2.94 -3.59 17.62
CA VAL A 193 4.35 -3.98 17.61
C VAL A 193 4.51 -5.45 18.00
N GLU A 194 3.87 -5.91 19.08
CA GLU A 194 3.87 -7.32 19.49
C GLU A 194 3.29 -8.25 18.42
N ASN A 195 2.16 -7.89 17.82
CA ASN A 195 1.55 -8.67 16.75
C ASN A 195 2.44 -8.75 15.51
N LEU A 196 3.12 -7.67 15.15
CA LEU A 196 4.05 -7.62 14.02
C LEU A 196 5.25 -8.54 14.25
N PHE A 197 5.73 -8.67 15.48
CA PHE A 197 6.87 -9.55 15.80
C PHE A 197 6.52 -11.01 15.97
N TYR A 198 5.28 -11.35 16.29
CA TYR A 198 4.82 -12.74 16.24
C TYR A 198 5.00 -13.36 14.83
N PHE A 199 5.02 -12.52 13.80
CA PHE A 199 5.28 -12.95 12.41
C PHE A 199 6.74 -12.90 11.95
N CYS A 200 7.57 -12.12 12.64
CA CYS A 200 8.98 -11.94 12.28
C CYS A 200 9.89 -13.01 12.93
N LEU A 201 9.44 -13.64 14.02
CA LEU A 201 10.08 -14.76 14.73
C LEU A 201 9.69 -16.11 14.11
#